data_AF-A0A944DRA7-F1
#
_entry.id   AF-A0A944DRA7-F1
#
_cell.length_a   1.000
_cell.length_b   1.000
_cell.length_c   1.000
_cell.angle_alpha   90.00
_cell.angle_beta   90.00
_cell.angle_gamma   90.00
#
_symmetry.space_group_name_H-M   'P 1'
#
loop_
_entity.id
_entity.type
_entity.pdbx_description
1 polymer ?
#
loop_
_entity_poly.entity_id
_entity_poly.type
_entity_poly.pdbx_seq_one_letter_code
_entity_poly.pdbx_strand_id
1 'polypeptide(L)' 'MDVLRKTFLDLFSERSGGAVPDDDSVVFGSDSTYGLESMDTLRFVSALLPLYGDKVYDLKVEGITSLRSVHDQLAGV' A
#
# COMPACT_ATOMS: atom_id res chain seq x y z
N MET A 1 8.35 2.59 -7.20
CA MET A 1 7.43 1.43 -7.23
C MET A 1 8.00 0.16 -6.58
N ASP A 2 9.23 -0.27 -6.89
CA ASP A 2 9.77 -1.53 -6.35
C ASP A 2 9.76 -1.65 -4.83
N VAL A 3 10.09 -0.56 -4.13
CA VAL A 3 10.07 -0.51 -2.65
C VAL A 3 8.66 -0.76 -2.10
N LEU A 4 7.63 -0.14 -2.70
CA LEU A 4 6.25 -0.30 -2.26
C LEU A 4 5.74 -1.73 -2.50
N ARG A 5 6.03 -2.31 -3.68
CA ARG A 5 5.68 -3.71 -3.97
C ARG A 5 6.37 -4.68 -3.03
N LYS A 6 7.66 -4.45 -2.75
CA LYS A 6 8.41 -5.27 -1.80
C LYS A 6 7.80 -5.22 -0.40
N THR A 7 7.58 -4.01 0.14
CA THR A 7 6.95 -3.84 1.46
C THR A 7 5.55 -4.49 1.51
N PHE A 8 4.78 -4.40 0.42
CA PHE A 8 3.47 -5.05 0.33
C PHE A 8 3.58 -6.58 0.42
N LEU A 9 4.47 -7.18 -0.36
CA LEU A 9 4.69 -8.62 -0.36
C LEU A 9 5.25 -9.11 0.98
N ASP A 10 6.16 -8.37 1.59
CA ASP A 10 6.72 -8.70 2.90
C ASP A 10 5.64 -8.74 3.99
N LEU A 11 4.59 -7.91 3.87
CA LEU A 11 3.50 -7.84 4.84
C LEU A 11 2.35 -8.81 4.55
N PHE A 12 2.05 -9.05 3.28
CA PHE A 12 0.78 -9.67 2.87
C PHE A 12 0.93 -10.90 1.97
N SER A 13 2.13 -11.32 1.58
CA SER A 13 2.35 -12.47 0.67
C SER A 13 1.64 -13.75 1.12
N GLU A 14 1.60 -14.04 2.41
CA GLU A 14 0.88 -15.22 2.93
C GLU A 14 -0.63 -15.13 2.70
N ARG A 15 -1.21 -13.93 2.78
CA ARG A 15 -2.65 -13.68 2.59
C ARG A 15 -3.02 -13.51 1.12
N SER A 16 -2.16 -12.86 0.34
CA SER A 16 -2.35 -12.67 -1.10
C SER A 16 -1.98 -13.89 -1.95
N GLY A 17 -1.52 -14.98 -1.33
CA GLY A 17 -0.99 -16.14 -2.04
C GLY A 17 0.25 -15.82 -2.88
N GLY A 18 1.01 -14.79 -2.49
CA GLY A 18 2.21 -14.33 -3.18
C GLY A 18 1.92 -13.54 -4.45
N ALA A 19 0.66 -13.16 -4.71
CA ALA A 19 0.31 -12.35 -5.87
C ALA A 19 1.02 -10.99 -5.79
N VAL A 20 1.74 -10.66 -6.86
CA VAL A 20 2.41 -9.37 -7.02
C VAL A 20 1.43 -8.40 -7.68
N PRO A 21 0.96 -7.35 -6.98
CA PRO A 21 0.09 -6.37 -7.58
C PRO A 21 0.80 -5.59 -8.68
N ASP A 22 0.10 -5.36 -9.78
CA ASP A 22 0.49 -4.36 -10.77
C ASP A 22 0.21 -2.94 -10.25
N ASP A 23 0.57 -1.92 -11.02
CA ASP A 23 0.45 -0.53 -10.56
C ASP A 23 -1.00 -0.05 -10.43
N ASP A 24 -1.93 -0.69 -11.16
CA ASP A 24 -3.34 -0.29 -11.21
C ASP A 24 -4.24 -1.23 -10.38
N SER A 25 -3.65 -2.26 -9.78
CA SER A 25 -4.30 -3.21 -8.89
C SER A 25 -4.87 -2.49 -7.69
N VAL A 26 -6.17 -2.67 -7.48
CA VAL A 26 -6.83 -2.31 -6.22
C VAL A 26 -6.36 -3.30 -5.16
N VAL A 27 -5.42 -2.84 -4.32
CA VAL A 27 -4.85 -3.63 -3.22
C VAL A 27 -5.51 -3.33 -1.88
N PHE A 28 -6.11 -2.16 -1.71
CA PHE A 28 -6.74 -1.72 -0.47
C PHE A 28 -8.21 -1.33 -0.69
N GLY A 29 -9.05 -1.59 0.31
CA GLY A 29 -10.49 -1.25 0.29
C GLY A 29 -11.38 -2.44 -0.04
N SER A 30 -12.70 -2.20 -0.07
CA SER A 30 -13.73 -3.23 -0.24
C SER A 30 -13.65 -3.99 -1.56
N ASP A 31 -13.09 -3.36 -2.58
CA ASP A 31 -12.97 -3.91 -3.93
C ASP A 31 -11.63 -4.65 -4.15
N SER A 32 -10.80 -4.77 -3.09
CA SER A 32 -9.54 -5.49 -3.14
C SER A 32 -9.76 -6.99 -3.28
N THR A 33 -9.12 -7.58 -4.29
CA THR A 33 -9.10 -9.03 -4.49
C THR A 33 -8.09 -9.74 -3.57
N TYR A 34 -7.33 -8.98 -2.78
CA TYR A 34 -6.27 -9.47 -1.89
C TYR A 34 -6.79 -9.80 -0.48
N GLY A 35 -8.10 -9.63 -0.23
CA GLY A 35 -8.72 -9.89 1.07
C GLY A 35 -8.17 -9.00 2.17
N LEU A 36 -7.75 -7.77 1.83
CA LEU A 36 -7.19 -6.79 2.75
C LEU A 36 -8.27 -5.81 3.21
N GLU A 37 -8.35 -5.58 4.52
CA GLU A 37 -9.33 -4.67 5.12
C GLU A 37 -8.72 -3.30 5.42
N SER A 38 -9.51 -2.34 5.88
CA SER A 38 -9.05 -0.97 6.20
C SER A 38 -7.88 -0.93 7.19
N MET A 39 -7.81 -1.90 8.11
CA MET A 39 -6.69 -2.03 9.06
C MET A 39 -5.38 -2.42 8.37
N ASP A 40 -5.45 -3.17 7.26
CA ASP A 40 -4.28 -3.55 6.48
C ASP A 40 -3.68 -2.35 5.74
N THR A 41 -4.51 -1.41 5.29
CA THR A 41 -4.04 -0.14 4.74
C THR A 41 -3.21 0.64 5.76
N LEU A 42 -3.70 0.74 7.01
CA LEU A 42 -2.96 1.40 8.08
C LEU A 42 -1.66 0.68 8.42
N ARG A 43 -1.68 -0.66 8.44
CA ARG A 43 -0.48 -1.48 8.65
C ARG A 43 0.56 -1.26 7.55
N PHE A 44 0.12 -1.19 6.30
CA PHE A 44 0.99 -0.90 5.16
C PHE A 44 1.60 0.49 5.29
N VAL A 45 0.79 1.52 5.47
CA VAL A 45 1.24 2.91 5.65
C VAL A 45 2.24 3.02 6.81
N SER A 46 1.98 2.35 7.94
CA SER A 46 2.90 2.34 9.09
C SER A 46 4.25 1.70 8.76
N ALA A 47 4.29 0.67 7.92
CA ALA A 47 5.54 0.04 7.48
C ALA A 47 6.36 0.91 6.52
N LEU A 48 5.74 1.93 5.92
CA LEU A 48 6.43 2.92 5.09
C LEU A 48 7.15 3.98 5.93
N LEU A 49 6.79 4.16 7.20
CA LEU A 49 7.38 5.17 8.09
C LEU A 49 8.92 5.10 8.15
N PRO A 50 9.56 3.94 8.38
CA PRO A 50 11.03 3.88 8.38
C PRO A 50 11.68 4.16 7.01
N LEU A 51 10.92 4.12 5.91
CA LEU A 51 11.44 4.32 4.55
C LEU A 51 11.24 5.76 4.04
N TYR A 52 10.12 6.38 4.40
CA TYR A 52 9.70 7.68 3.86
C TYR A 52 9.59 8.78 4.93
N GLY A 53 9.75 8.43 6.21
CA GLY A 53 9.73 9.37 7.32
C GLY A 53 8.39 10.11 7.43
N ASP A 54 8.45 11.40 7.75
CA ASP A 54 7.27 12.21 8.07
C ASP A 54 6.28 12.35 6.90
N LYS A 55 6.73 12.14 5.66
CA LYS A 55 5.86 12.15 4.46
C LYS A 55 4.72 11.13 4.55
N VAL A 56 4.88 10.10 5.35
CA VAL A 56 3.84 9.08 5.59
C VAL A 56 2.65 9.67 6.36
N TYR A 57 2.88 10.65 7.23
CA TYR A 57 1.81 11.31 7.99
C TYR A 57 0.94 12.22 7.12
N ASP A 58 1.46 12.66 5.97
CA ASP A 58 0.71 13.46 4.99
C ASP A 58 -0.18 12.60 4.09
N LEU A 59 -0.07 11.26 4.16
CA LEU A 59 -0.85 10.36 3.33
C LEU A 59 -2.33 10.36 3.74
N LYS A 60 -3.19 10.60 2.76
CA LYS A 60 -4.65 10.51 2.91
C LYS A 60 -5.06 9.05 2.73
N VAL A 61 -5.19 8.34 3.85
CA VAL A 61 -5.54 6.90 3.88
C VAL A 61 -6.83 6.60 3.12
N GLU A 62 -7.81 7.51 3.14
CA GLU A 62 -9.07 7.38 2.38
C GLU A 62 -8.86 7.34 0.86
N GLY A 63 -7.77 7.90 0.34
CA GLY A 63 -7.39 7.88 -1.08
C GLY A 63 -6.42 6.76 -1.45
N ILE A 64 -6.09 5.87 -0.51
CA ILE A 64 -5.18 4.74 -0.76
C ILE A 64 -5.98 3.52 -1.20
N THR A 65 -5.94 3.23 -2.49
CA THR A 65 -6.58 2.06 -3.11
C THR A 65 -5.58 1.16 -3.84
N SER A 66 -4.49 1.74 -4.36
CA SER A 66 -3.44 1.04 -5.09
C SER A 66 -2.05 1.43 -4.58
N LEU A 67 -1.01 0.67 -4.95
CA LEU A 67 0.37 1.07 -4.68
C LEU A 67 0.75 2.34 -5.44
N ARG A 68 0.14 2.58 -6.61
CA ARG A 68 0.29 3.82 -7.37
C ARG A 68 -0.26 5.03 -6.62
N SER A 69 -1.44 4.93 -6.01
CA SER A 69 -1.98 6.09 -5.28
C SER A 69 -1.13 6.46 -4.07
N VAL A 70 -0.45 5.50 -3.43
CA VAL A 70 0.57 5.77 -2.40
C VAL A 70 1.80 6.45 -3.00
N HIS A 71 2.30 5.93 -4.13
CA HIS A 71 3.44 6.51 -4.82
C HIS A 71 3.21 7.97 -5.22
N ASP A 72 2.05 8.26 -5.81
CA ASP A 72 1.72 9.59 -6.32
C ASP A 72 1.59 10.60 -5.17
N GLN A 73 0.95 10.20 -4.05
CA GLN A 73 0.90 11.03 -2.85
C GLN A 73 2.29 11.29 -2.23
N LEU A 74 3.17 10.29 -2.19
CA LEU A 74 4.55 10.45 -1.69
C LEU A 74 5.42 11.31 -2.62
N ALA A 75 5.13 11.29 -3.92
CA ALA A 75 5.80 12.10 -4.94
C ALA A 75 5.26 13.54 -4.99
N GLY A 76 4.05 13.78 -4.44
CA GLY A 76 3.38 15.08 -4.49
C GLY A 76 2.78 15.40 -5.86
N VAL A 77 2.34 14.36 -6.59
CA VAL A 77 1.80 14.44 -7.96
C VAL A 77 0.27 14.33 -7.96
#